data_AF-A0A3B0ZAY3-F1
#
_entry.id   AF-A0A3B0ZAY3-F1
#
_cell.length_a   1.000
_cell.length_b   1.000
_cell.length_c   1.000
_cell.angle_alpha   90.00
_cell.angle_beta   90.00
_cell.angle_gamma   90.00
#
_symmetry.space_group_name_H-M   'P 1'
#
loop_
_entity.id
_entity.type
_entity.pdbx_description
1 polymer ?
#
loop_
_entity_poly.entity_id
_entity_poly.type
_entity_poly.pdbx_seq_one_letter_code
_entity_poly.pdbx_strand_id
1 'polypeptide(L)'
;MDIFTISDLREHAAELIRDAEMGELSVVTKHGRPVFIAVPFDENVLKSGVSVSLAVKFYEKGVLNLGKAARFAGCSVLEFTEHLARA
;
A
#
# COMPACT_ATOMS: atom_id res chain seq x y z
N MET A 1 -6.99 2.36 -6.07
CA MET A 1 -5.60 1.94 -6.30
C MET A 1 -5.35 2.25 -7.73
N ASP A 2 -4.66 3.35 -7.93
CA ASP A 2 -4.60 3.99 -9.23
C ASP A 2 -3.26 3.67 -9.88
N ILE A 3 -3.23 3.67 -11.20
CA ILE A 3 -2.05 3.27 -11.97
C ILE A 3 -1.55 4.50 -12.71
N PHE A 4 -0.33 4.90 -12.40
CA PHE A 4 0.36 5.99 -13.08
C PHE A 4 1.46 5.41 -13.97
N THR A 5 1.74 6.04 -15.10
CA THR A 5 2.97 5.78 -15.86
C THR A 5 4.08 6.72 -15.41
N ILE A 6 5.35 6.35 -15.62
CA ILE A 6 6.48 7.27 -15.37
C ILE A 6 6.36 8.56 -16.18
N SER A 7 5.77 8.51 -17.38
CA SER A 7 5.48 9.71 -18.16
C SER A 7 4.50 10.63 -17.44
N ASP A 8 3.49 10.06 -16.76
CA ASP A 8 2.47 10.81 -16.03
C ASP A 8 3.06 11.51 -14.82
N LEU A 9 4.13 11.01 -14.20
CA LEU A 9 4.73 11.65 -13.02
C LEU A 9 5.14 13.09 -13.26
N ARG A 10 5.53 13.45 -14.49
CA ARG A 10 5.93 14.83 -14.79
C ARG A 10 4.73 15.79 -14.85
N GLU A 11 3.57 15.30 -15.24
CA GLU A 11 2.38 16.11 -15.56
C GLU A 11 1.27 15.96 -14.50
N HIS A 12 1.26 14.85 -13.77
CA HIS A 12 0.23 14.44 -12.80
C HIS A 12 0.82 14.11 -11.42
N ALA A 13 2.05 14.57 -11.09
CA ALA A 13 2.63 14.40 -9.75
C ALA A 13 1.69 14.88 -8.64
N ALA A 14 0.95 15.97 -8.88
CA ALA A 14 0.00 16.51 -7.91
C ALA A 14 -1.13 15.53 -7.56
N GLU A 15 -1.59 14.75 -8.55
CA GLU A 15 -2.62 13.73 -8.33
C GLU A 15 -2.05 12.54 -7.53
N LEU A 16 -0.87 12.06 -7.90
CA LEU A 16 -0.16 11.03 -7.13
C LEU A 16 0.07 11.45 -5.67
N ILE A 17 0.45 12.71 -5.44
CA ILE A 17 0.65 13.25 -4.09
C ILE A 17 -0.67 13.32 -3.34
N ARG A 18 -1.73 13.84 -3.97
CA ARG A 18 -3.06 13.93 -3.36
C ARG A 18 -3.59 12.56 -2.95
N ASP A 19 -3.42 11.55 -3.80
CA ASP A 19 -3.81 10.17 -3.48
C ASP A 19 -3.03 9.65 -2.28
N ALA A 20 -1.71 9.88 -2.25
CA ALA A 20 -0.87 9.49 -1.11
C ALA A 20 -1.28 10.21 0.18
N GLU A 21 -1.61 11.51 0.14
CA GLU A 21 -2.12 12.29 1.28
C GLU A 21 -3.48 11.77 1.77
N MET A 22 -4.29 11.20 0.88
CA MET A 22 -5.55 10.53 1.21
C MET A 22 -5.38 9.10 1.73
N GLY A 23 -4.14 8.59 1.83
CA GLY A 23 -3.86 7.23 2.27
C GLY A 23 -4.10 6.16 1.19
N GLU A 24 -4.19 6.57 -0.08
CA GLU A 24 -4.37 5.67 -1.20
C GLU A 24 -3.04 5.11 -1.74
N LEU A 25 -3.05 3.82 -2.07
CA LEU A 25 -1.93 3.16 -2.74
C LEU A 25 -2.01 3.40 -4.23
N SER A 26 -0.87 3.69 -4.85
CA SER A 26 -0.76 3.86 -6.30
C SER A 26 0.38 3.05 -6.87
N VAL A 27 0.18 2.43 -8.02
CA VAL A 27 1.20 1.65 -8.72
C VAL A 27 1.78 2.50 -9.84
N VAL A 28 3.09 2.67 -9.86
CA VAL A 28 3.78 3.38 -10.93
C VAL A 28 4.39 2.38 -11.89
N THR A 29 4.12 2.57 -13.18
CA THR A 29 4.52 1.67 -14.27
C THR A 29 5.43 2.37 -15.28
N LYS A 30 6.27 1.59 -15.99
CA LYS A 30 7.04 2.05 -17.14
C LYS A 30 6.84 1.06 -18.27
N HIS A 31 6.35 1.53 -19.42
CA HIS A 31 6.00 0.67 -20.56
C HIS A 31 5.09 -0.51 -20.16
N GLY A 32 4.08 -0.24 -19.32
CA GLY A 32 3.12 -1.25 -18.83
C GLY A 32 3.64 -2.20 -17.75
N ARG A 33 4.90 -2.05 -17.31
CA ARG A 33 5.48 -2.88 -16.24
C ARG A 33 5.52 -2.11 -14.92
N PRO A 34 5.03 -2.67 -13.80
CA PRO A 34 5.19 -2.06 -12.48
C PRO A 34 6.68 -1.81 -12.15
N VAL A 35 6.99 -0.61 -11.66
CA VAL A 35 8.35 -0.22 -11.25
C VAL A 35 8.41 -0.03 -9.75
N PHE A 36 7.44 0.70 -9.18
CA PHE A 36 7.32 0.87 -7.73
C PHE A 36 5.85 1.10 -7.34
N ILE A 37 5.58 0.99 -6.04
CA ILE A 37 4.30 1.33 -5.44
C ILE A 37 4.54 2.57 -4.58
N ALA A 38 3.72 3.60 -4.77
CA ALA A 38 3.64 4.71 -3.85
C ALA A 38 2.82 4.26 -2.65
N VAL A 39 3.50 4.11 -1.51
CA VAL A 39 2.89 3.78 -0.22
C VAL A 39 2.79 5.08 0.57
N PRO A 40 1.58 5.49 1.02
CA PRO A 40 1.40 6.63 1.90
C PRO A 40 2.35 6.55 3.10
N PHE A 41 3.03 7.66 3.39
CA PHE A 41 3.96 7.72 4.50
C PHE A 41 3.23 8.11 5.78
N ASP A 42 2.56 7.13 6.39
CA ASP A 42 1.76 7.29 7.60
C ASP A 42 2.40 6.61 8.83
N GLU A 43 1.75 6.76 9.98
CA GLU A 43 2.18 6.19 11.25
C GLU A 43 2.28 4.65 11.22
N ASN A 44 1.48 3.98 10.38
CA ASN A 44 1.52 2.52 10.23
C ASN A 44 2.80 2.08 9.52
N VAL A 45 3.25 2.81 8.50
CA VAL A 45 4.56 2.59 7.87
C VAL A 45 5.69 2.78 8.87
N LEU A 46 5.62 3.81 9.72
CA LEU A 46 6.66 4.07 10.74
C LEU A 46 6.73 2.99 11.82
N LYS A 47 5.58 2.50 12.31
CA LYS A 47 5.51 1.53 13.42
C LYS A 47 5.70 0.10 12.99
N SER A 48 5.14 -0.28 11.84
CA SER A 48 5.02 -1.68 11.41
C SER A 48 5.81 -1.99 10.13
N GLY A 49 6.39 -0.97 9.49
CA GLY A 49 7.10 -1.13 8.23
C GLY A 49 6.17 -1.28 7.03
N VAL A 50 6.77 -1.22 5.84
CA VAL A 50 6.05 -1.18 4.56
C VAL A 50 5.26 -2.47 4.30
N SER A 51 5.81 -3.66 4.60
CA SER A 51 5.14 -4.94 4.31
C SER A 51 3.83 -5.11 5.09
N VAL A 52 3.84 -4.76 6.39
CA VAL A 52 2.65 -4.84 7.23
C VAL A 52 1.64 -3.77 6.81
N SER A 53 2.09 -2.53 6.59
CA SER A 53 1.20 -1.44 6.16
C SER A 53 0.49 -1.78 4.83
N LEU A 54 1.22 -2.33 3.86
CA LEU A 54 0.64 -2.82 2.60
C LEU A 54 -0.36 -3.97 2.81
N ALA A 55 -0.03 -4.95 3.66
CA ALA A 55 -0.93 -6.05 3.97
C ALA A 55 -2.26 -5.58 4.56
N VAL A 56 -2.20 -4.62 5.49
CA VAL A 56 -3.38 -3.99 6.11
C VAL A 56 -4.24 -3.33 5.03
N LYS A 57 -3.65 -2.47 4.18
CA LYS A 57 -4.39 -1.80 3.10
C LYS A 57 -5.00 -2.78 2.10
N PHE A 58 -4.30 -3.85 1.74
CA PHE A 58 -4.84 -4.88 0.86
C PHE A 58 -5.96 -5.71 1.51
N TYR A 59 -5.90 -5.92 2.82
CA TYR A 59 -6.98 -6.55 3.57
C TYR A 59 -8.22 -5.64 3.64
N GLU A 60 -8.05 -4.37 4.00
CA GLU A 60 -9.12 -3.37 4.06
C GLU A 60 -9.85 -3.22 2.72
N LYS A 61 -9.10 -3.23 1.61
CA LYS A 61 -9.66 -3.17 0.25
C LYS A 61 -10.19 -4.51 -0.27
N GLY A 62 -10.16 -5.57 0.54
CA GLY A 62 -10.66 -6.91 0.17
C GLY A 62 -9.81 -7.64 -0.88
N VAL A 63 -8.62 -7.15 -1.21
CA VAL A 63 -7.69 -7.77 -2.17
C VAL A 63 -7.09 -9.05 -1.58
N LEU A 64 -6.76 -9.03 -0.29
CA LEU A 64 -6.28 -10.19 0.45
C LEU A 64 -7.28 -10.55 1.56
N ASN A 65 -7.49 -11.85 1.77
CA ASN A 65 -8.15 -12.33 2.98
C ASN A 65 -7.16 -12.34 4.16
N LEU A 66 -7.68 -12.49 5.38
CA LEU A 66 -6.88 -12.39 6.62
C LEU A 66 -5.62 -13.26 6.60
N GLY A 67 -5.75 -14.54 6.20
CA GLY A 67 -4.62 -15.47 6.14
C GLY A 67 -3.58 -15.10 5.09
N LYS A 68 -4.01 -14.65 3.91
CA LYS A 68 -3.10 -14.18 2.85
C LYS A 68 -2.41 -12.87 3.23
N ALA A 69 -3.10 -11.98 3.93
CA ALA A 69 -2.55 -10.72 4.40
C ALA A 69 -1.48 -10.94 5.49
N ALA A 70 -1.76 -11.81 6.47
CA ALA A 70 -0.77 -12.22 7.48
C ALA A 70 0.49 -12.84 6.84
N ARG A 71 0.29 -13.74 5.88
CA ARG A 71 1.40 -14.34 5.11
C ARG A 71 2.19 -13.29 4.32
N PHE A 72 1.51 -12.33 3.69
CA PHE A 72 2.15 -11.22 2.97
C PHE A 72 2.98 -10.34 3.92
N ALA A 73 2.44 -10.05 5.10
CA ALA A 73 3.11 -9.29 6.16
C ALA A 73 4.29 -10.05 6.80
N GLY A 74 4.42 -11.36 6.56
CA GLY A 74 5.47 -12.20 7.12
C GLY A 74 5.25 -12.54 8.60
N CYS A 75 4.01 -12.48 9.09
CA CYS A 75 3.65 -12.76 10.49
C CYS A 75 2.53 -13.80 10.60
N SER A 76 2.24 -14.23 11.83
CA SER A 76 1.11 -15.10 12.12
C SER A 76 -0.23 -14.38 11.96
N VAL A 77 -1.33 -15.13 11.82
CA VAL A 77 -2.68 -14.55 11.76
C VAL A 77 -3.03 -13.78 13.03
N LEU A 78 -2.55 -14.23 14.20
CA LEU A 78 -2.78 -13.55 15.46
C LEU A 78 -2.07 -12.19 15.48
N GLU A 79 -0.77 -12.15 15.18
CA GLU A 79 0.01 -10.90 15.09
C GLU A 79 -0.59 -9.94 14.06
N PHE A 80 -1.01 -10.44 12.90
CA PHE A 80 -1.67 -9.62 11.89
C PHE A 80 -2.99 -9.04 12.38
N THR A 81 -3.77 -9.79 13.16
CA THR A 81 -5.01 -9.30 13.77
C THR A 81 -4.72 -8.17 14.78
N GLU A 82 -3.61 -8.25 15.52
CA GLU A 82 -3.18 -7.15 16.38
C GLU A 82 -2.80 -5.89 15.60
N HIS A 83 -2.16 -6.04 14.43
CA HIS A 83 -1.88 -4.92 13.54
C HIS A 83 -3.18 -4.26 13.05
N LEU A 84 -4.18 -5.06 12.64
CA LEU A 84 -5.50 -4.56 12.23
C LEU A 84 -6.22 -3.80 13.36
N ALA A 85 -6.06 -4.24 14.61
CA ALA A 85 -6.68 -3.57 15.76
C ALA A 85 -6.07 -2.20 16.08
N ARG A 86 -4.88 -1.89 15.54
CA ARG A 86 -4.14 -0.63 15.74
C ARG A 86 -4.13 0.26 14.50
N ALA A 87 -4.59 -0.25 13.37
CA ALA A 87 -4.51 0.36 12.05
C ALA A 87 -5.48 1.54 11.87
#